data_AF-A0A226F6N8-F1
#
_entry.id   AF-A0A226F6N8-F1
#
_cell.length_a   1.000
_cell.length_b   1.000
_cell.length_c   1.000
_cell.angle_alpha   90.00
_cell.angle_beta   90.00
_cell.angle_gamma   90.00
#
_symmetry.space_group_name_H-M   'P 1'
#
loop_
_entity.id
_entity.type
_entity.pdbx_description
1 polymer ?
#
loop_
_entity_poly.entity_id
_entity_poly.type
_entity_poly.pdbx_seq_one_letter_code
_entity_poly.pdbx_strand_id
1 'polypeptide(L)'
;MPRTSIPVTSGTVYWFRSFTRLHVGIETFIALMIAKSVMAIPVLMSAYGEVALYLWTLLILPVKHGDGQSELSFDVGIKVHRRLRIMTKLQEDIAQDFITSCLHHFYCVIGCTLGLYVTLTQFVNSVEISFLVIAIGFVGILTLGLTESATFSFIALGAKASKEFIARNKQMNLRDKYQRKVIASLLPNSINLEVLSSLDTLRNGIDMKYFLNFLDRVADLTITILLQE
;
A
#
# COMPACT_ATOMS: atom_id res chain seq x y z
N MET A 1 -17.65 -70.99 -10.77
CA MET A 1 -16.77 -70.04 -11.46
C MET A 1 -17.31 -68.63 -11.24
N PRO A 2 -16.62 -67.74 -10.50
CA PRO A 2 -17.10 -66.38 -10.27
C PRO A 2 -16.75 -65.50 -11.47
N ARG A 3 -17.76 -64.86 -12.08
CA ARG A 3 -17.57 -63.81 -13.09
C ARG A 3 -17.07 -62.55 -12.41
N THR A 4 -15.81 -62.21 -12.60
CA THR A 4 -15.24 -60.91 -12.27
C THR A 4 -15.77 -59.86 -13.26
N SER A 5 -16.86 -59.18 -12.90
CA SER A 5 -17.33 -58.00 -13.62
C SER A 5 -16.35 -56.85 -13.37
N ILE A 6 -15.51 -56.55 -14.36
CA ILE A 6 -14.63 -55.39 -14.36
C ILE A 6 -15.52 -54.14 -14.49
N PRO A 7 -15.50 -53.19 -13.53
CA PRO A 7 -16.31 -51.98 -13.63
C PRO A 7 -15.73 -51.03 -14.68
N VAL A 8 -16.36 -50.99 -15.86
CA VAL A 8 -15.99 -50.12 -17.01
C VAL A 8 -16.33 -48.64 -16.74
N THR A 9 -16.91 -48.30 -15.60
CA THR A 9 -17.36 -46.94 -15.26
C THR A 9 -16.31 -46.04 -14.60
N SER A 10 -15.12 -46.55 -14.28
CA SER A 10 -14.12 -45.76 -13.55
C SER A 10 -13.47 -44.68 -14.41
N GLY A 11 -13.06 -45.00 -15.64
CA GLY A 11 -12.25 -44.11 -16.49
C GLY A 11 -12.93 -42.79 -16.86
N THR A 12 -14.18 -42.83 -17.33
CA THR A 12 -14.90 -41.63 -17.80
C THR A 12 -15.17 -40.63 -16.66
N VAL A 13 -15.46 -41.13 -15.45
CA VAL A 13 -15.70 -40.31 -14.27
C VAL A 13 -14.42 -39.58 -13.82
N TYR A 14 -13.25 -40.24 -13.89
CA TYR A 14 -11.96 -39.59 -13.58
C TYR A 14 -11.62 -38.47 -14.56
N TRP A 15 -11.78 -38.70 -15.87
CA TRP A 15 -11.51 -37.68 -16.89
C TRP A 15 -12.43 -36.46 -16.74
N PHE A 16 -13.72 -36.69 -16.51
CA PHE A 16 -14.67 -35.61 -16.30
C PHE A 16 -14.32 -34.77 -15.06
N ARG A 17 -13.98 -35.41 -13.94
CA ARG A 17 -13.58 -34.71 -12.69
C ARG A 17 -12.27 -33.93 -12.84
N SER A 18 -11.31 -34.45 -13.60
CA SER A 18 -10.06 -33.72 -13.89
C SER A 18 -10.32 -32.51 -14.79
N PHE A 19 -11.17 -32.66 -15.80
CA PHE A 19 -11.52 -31.57 -16.70
C PHE A 19 -12.25 -30.43 -15.99
N THR A 20 -13.24 -30.74 -15.13
CA THR A 20 -13.95 -29.71 -14.36
C THR A 20 -13.03 -28.95 -13.42
N ARG A 21 -12.08 -29.63 -12.75
CA ARG A 21 -11.06 -28.99 -11.91
C ARG A 21 -10.15 -28.06 -12.70
N LEU A 22 -9.70 -28.47 -13.89
CA LEU A 22 -8.87 -27.62 -14.75
C LEU A 22 -9.63 -26.38 -15.22
N HIS A 23 -10.89 -26.55 -15.62
CA HIS A 23 -11.73 -25.44 -16.07
C HIS A 23 -11.94 -24.40 -14.96
N VAL A 24 -12.37 -24.84 -13.78
CA VAL A 24 -12.56 -23.97 -12.61
C VAL A 24 -11.25 -23.28 -12.22
N GLY A 25 -10.12 -23.99 -12.29
CA GLY A 25 -8.79 -23.42 -12.03
C GLY A 25 -8.43 -22.30 -13.00
N ILE A 26 -8.66 -22.50 -14.31
CA ILE A 26 -8.37 -21.50 -15.35
C ILE A 26 -9.26 -20.27 -15.18
N GLU A 27 -10.57 -20.46 -14.99
CA GLU A 27 -11.52 -19.36 -14.79
C GLU A 27 -11.16 -18.53 -13.56
N THR A 28 -10.85 -19.20 -12.44
CA THR A 28 -10.45 -18.53 -11.20
C THR A 28 -9.15 -17.76 -11.40
N PHE A 29 -8.16 -18.33 -12.09
CA PHE A 29 -6.89 -17.68 -12.38
C PHE A 29 -7.07 -16.42 -13.24
N ILE A 30 -7.88 -16.49 -14.31
CA ILE A 30 -8.17 -15.35 -15.17
C ILE A 30 -8.90 -14.26 -14.37
N ALA A 31 -9.91 -14.62 -13.58
CA ALA A 31 -10.64 -13.67 -12.74
C ALA A 31 -9.72 -12.96 -11.74
N LEU A 32 -8.83 -13.70 -11.09
CA LEU A 32 -7.84 -13.13 -10.17
C LEU A 32 -6.85 -12.19 -10.87
N MET A 33 -6.40 -12.54 -12.08
CA MET A 33 -5.52 -11.67 -12.86
C MET A 33 -6.20 -10.36 -13.25
N ILE A 34 -7.45 -10.42 -13.70
CA ILE A 34 -8.25 -9.22 -14.03
C ILE A 34 -8.47 -8.37 -12.79
N ALA A 35 -8.92 -8.97 -11.68
CA ALA A 35 -9.13 -8.26 -10.41
C ALA A 35 -7.83 -7.59 -9.94
N LYS A 36 -6.70 -8.31 -9.99
CA LYS A 36 -5.39 -7.77 -9.64
C LYS A 36 -4.99 -6.59 -10.53
N SER A 37 -5.22 -6.67 -11.84
CA SER A 37 -4.94 -5.57 -12.76
C SER A 37 -5.82 -4.34 -12.49
N VAL A 38 -7.12 -4.53 -12.28
CA VAL A 38 -8.05 -3.44 -11.94
C VAL A 38 -7.65 -2.76 -10.63
N MET A 39 -7.18 -3.53 -9.64
CA MET A 39 -6.67 -3.00 -8.37
C MET A 39 -5.30 -2.31 -8.50
N ALA A 40 -4.44 -2.77 -9.41
CA ALA A 40 -3.10 -2.21 -9.60
C ALA A 40 -3.12 -0.82 -10.24
N ILE A 41 -4.06 -0.56 -11.16
CA ILE A 41 -4.18 0.74 -11.85
C ILE A 41 -4.33 1.93 -10.88
N PRO A 42 -5.31 1.95 -9.96
CA PRO A 42 -5.49 3.07 -9.04
C PRO A 42 -4.32 3.20 -8.06
N VAL A 43 -3.74 2.09 -7.60
CA VAL A 43 -2.54 2.11 -6.75
C VAL A 43 -1.38 2.80 -7.49
N LEU A 44 -1.15 2.44 -8.76
CA LEU A 44 -0.14 3.08 -9.60
C LEU A 44 -0.46 4.56 -9.81
N MET A 45 -1.70 4.92 -10.13
CA MET A 45 -2.12 6.31 -10.31
C MET A 45 -1.86 7.15 -9.04
N SER A 46 -2.19 6.62 -7.86
CA SER A 46 -1.92 7.26 -6.58
C SER A 46 -0.42 7.42 -6.35
N ALA A 47 0.37 6.36 -6.55
CA ALA A 47 1.82 6.41 -6.40
C ALA A 47 2.47 7.43 -7.34
N TYR A 48 2.07 7.46 -8.62
CA TYR A 48 2.58 8.44 -9.58
C TYR A 48 2.24 9.87 -9.20
N GLY A 49 1.01 10.13 -8.74
CA GLY A 49 0.64 11.47 -8.31
C GLY A 49 1.34 11.90 -7.01
N GLU A 50 1.60 10.97 -6.08
CA GLU A 50 2.42 11.24 -4.89
C GLU A 50 3.87 11.58 -5.25
N VAL A 51 4.49 10.79 -6.15
CA VAL A 51 5.83 11.07 -6.67
C VAL A 51 5.87 12.41 -7.38
N ALA A 52 4.85 12.73 -8.19
CA ALA A 52 4.75 14.02 -8.85
C ALA A 52 4.64 15.16 -7.82
N LEU A 53 3.77 15.05 -6.81
CA LEU A 53 3.66 16.03 -5.73
C LEU A 53 5.00 16.22 -5.01
N TYR A 54 5.71 15.13 -4.72
CA TYR A 54 7.02 15.16 -4.07
C TYR A 54 8.06 15.88 -4.92
N LEU A 55 8.21 15.51 -6.20
CA LEU A 55 9.16 16.14 -7.13
C LEU A 55 8.86 17.63 -7.32
N TRP A 56 7.59 18.00 -7.47
CA TRP A 56 7.21 19.40 -7.57
C TRP A 56 7.46 20.16 -6.26
N THR A 57 7.23 19.55 -5.10
CA THR A 57 7.54 20.17 -3.81
C THR A 57 9.04 20.40 -3.64
N LEU A 58 9.87 19.46 -4.08
CA LEU A 58 11.33 19.61 -4.13
C LEU A 58 11.76 20.73 -5.09
N LEU A 59 11.14 20.83 -6.26
CA LEU A 59 11.46 21.84 -7.25
C LEU A 59 11.17 23.27 -6.74
N ILE A 60 10.10 23.46 -5.96
CA ILE A 60 9.75 24.76 -5.38
C ILE A 60 10.52 25.01 -4.07
N LEU A 61 11.17 23.99 -3.51
CA LEU A 61 11.95 24.16 -2.30
C LEU A 61 13.14 25.06 -2.62
N PRO A 62 13.26 26.24 -1.98
CA PRO A 62 14.35 27.15 -2.29
C PRO A 62 15.68 26.49 -1.95
N VAL A 63 16.51 26.27 -2.97
CA VAL A 63 17.86 25.73 -2.81
C VAL A 63 18.69 26.78 -2.11
N LYS A 64 19.28 26.44 -0.96
CA LYS A 64 20.28 27.30 -0.30
C LYS A 64 21.53 27.32 -1.17
N HIS A 65 21.56 28.18 -2.18
CA HIS A 65 22.84 28.66 -2.71
C HIS A 65 23.27 29.85 -1.87
N GLY A 66 24.56 29.89 -1.52
CA GLY A 66 25.15 30.80 -0.53
C GLY A 66 24.94 32.29 -0.80
N ASP A 67 24.39 32.64 -1.97
CA ASP A 67 24.15 34.01 -2.40
C ASP A 67 22.73 34.53 -2.11
N GLY A 68 21.89 33.75 -1.42
CA GLY A 68 20.58 34.21 -0.94
C GLY A 68 19.52 34.48 -2.02
N GLN A 69 19.85 34.30 -3.30
CA GLN A 69 18.90 34.40 -4.41
C GLN A 69 18.20 33.05 -4.59
N SER A 70 16.90 33.02 -4.30
CA SER A 70 16.02 31.94 -4.73
C SER A 70 15.81 32.05 -6.23
N GLU A 71 16.12 31.01 -7.01
CA GLU A 71 15.85 30.97 -8.46
C GLU A 71 14.36 31.17 -8.78
N LEU A 72 13.47 30.76 -7.87
CA LEU A 72 12.03 30.99 -8.02
C LEU A 72 11.58 32.21 -7.22
N SER A 73 10.84 33.11 -7.88
CA SER A 73 10.14 34.19 -7.20
C SER A 73 9.03 33.65 -6.28
N PHE A 74 8.79 34.35 -5.17
CA PHE A 74 7.80 33.98 -4.17
C PHE A 74 6.40 33.77 -4.79
N ASP A 75 5.96 34.67 -5.68
CA ASP A 75 4.65 34.60 -6.31
C ASP A 75 4.48 33.36 -7.20
N VAL A 76 5.54 32.97 -7.93
CA VAL A 76 5.52 31.75 -8.73
C VAL A 76 5.46 30.53 -7.81
N GLY A 77 6.25 30.50 -6.74
CA GLY A 77 6.23 29.40 -5.77
C GLY A 77 4.85 29.20 -5.12
N ILE A 78 4.18 30.29 -4.72
CA ILE A 78 2.81 30.24 -4.18
C ILE A 78 1.82 29.76 -5.24
N LYS A 79 1.95 30.23 -6.49
CA LYS A 79 1.08 29.81 -7.59
C LYS A 79 1.21 28.31 -7.87
N VAL A 80 2.43 27.77 -7.91
CA VAL A 80 2.66 26.34 -8.07
C VAL A 80 2.13 25.56 -6.87
N HIS A 81 2.40 25.99 -5.64
CA HIS A 81 1.85 25.35 -4.43
C HIS A 81 0.32 25.29 -4.45
N ARG A 82 -0.35 26.37 -4.89
CA ARG A 82 -1.82 26.37 -5.03
C ARG A 82 -2.30 25.36 -6.07
N ARG A 83 -1.56 25.16 -7.18
CA ARG A 83 -1.88 24.14 -8.19
C ARG A 83 -1.66 22.73 -7.67
N LEU A 84 -0.55 22.48 -6.96
CA LEU A 84 -0.31 21.20 -6.30
C LEU A 84 -1.41 20.87 -5.31
N ARG A 85 -1.97 21.87 -4.62
CA ARG A 85 -3.09 21.64 -3.71
C ARG A 85 -4.37 21.18 -4.37
N ILE A 86 -4.62 21.63 -5.59
CA ILE A 86 -5.75 21.11 -6.38
C ILE A 86 -5.47 19.64 -6.76
N MET A 87 -4.25 19.32 -7.14
CA MET A 87 -3.85 17.95 -7.48
C MET A 87 -3.95 17.01 -6.27
N THR A 88 -3.49 17.44 -5.08
CA THR A 88 -3.63 16.66 -3.84
C THR A 88 -5.09 16.40 -3.52
N LYS A 89 -5.97 17.40 -3.63
CA LYS A 89 -7.41 17.20 -3.40
C LYS A 89 -8.01 16.20 -4.38
N LEU A 90 -7.66 16.30 -5.65
CA LEU A 90 -8.11 15.34 -6.65
C LEU A 90 -7.63 13.92 -6.32
N GLN A 91 -6.38 13.77 -5.89
CA GLN A 91 -5.86 12.47 -5.43
C GLN A 91 -6.56 11.98 -4.17
N GLU A 92 -6.90 12.86 -3.23
CA GLU A 92 -7.65 12.53 -2.03
C GLU A 92 -9.07 12.05 -2.37
N ASP A 93 -9.79 12.76 -3.26
CA ASP A 93 -11.12 12.37 -3.73
C ASP A 93 -11.06 10.99 -4.41
N ILE A 94 -10.08 10.79 -5.31
CA ILE A 94 -9.83 9.49 -5.95
C ILE A 94 -9.54 8.42 -4.89
N ALA A 95 -8.67 8.70 -3.92
CA ALA A 95 -8.31 7.74 -2.88
C ALA A 95 -9.49 7.39 -1.97
N GLN A 96 -10.41 8.33 -1.70
CA GLN A 96 -11.63 8.09 -0.92
C GLN A 96 -12.63 7.22 -1.69
N ASP A 97 -12.80 7.46 -3.00
CA ASP A 97 -13.65 6.64 -3.86
C ASP A 97 -13.11 5.20 -3.95
N PHE A 98 -11.80 5.04 -3.89
CA PHE A 98 -11.16 3.74 -3.69
C PHE A 98 -11.14 3.38 -2.19
N ILE A 99 -12.31 3.01 -1.63
CA ILE A 99 -12.46 2.45 -0.26
C ILE A 99 -11.38 1.38 0.04
N THR A 100 -10.94 0.66 -0.99
CA THR A 100 -9.83 -0.29 -0.95
C THR A 100 -8.50 0.30 -0.49
N SER A 101 -8.20 1.56 -0.79
CA SER A 101 -7.04 2.31 -0.27
C SER A 101 -7.18 2.64 1.22
N CYS A 102 -8.39 2.75 1.77
CA CYS A 102 -8.57 2.87 3.22
C CYS A 102 -8.53 1.50 3.92
N LEU A 103 -9.02 0.47 3.24
CA LEU A 103 -9.04 -0.91 3.73
C LEU A 103 -7.76 -1.70 3.40
N HIS A 104 -6.76 -1.11 2.73
CA HIS A 104 -5.57 -1.84 2.29
C HIS A 104 -4.82 -2.48 3.46
N HIS A 105 -4.72 -1.80 4.61
CA HIS A 105 -4.14 -2.37 5.83
C HIS A 105 -4.89 -3.61 6.28
N PHE A 106 -6.23 -3.54 6.30
CA PHE A 106 -7.08 -4.68 6.66
C PHE A 106 -6.92 -5.85 5.69
N TYR A 107 -6.88 -5.58 4.38
CA TYR A 107 -6.66 -6.60 3.35
C TYR A 107 -5.25 -7.20 3.44
N CYS A 108 -4.21 -6.40 3.73
CA CYS A 108 -2.86 -6.88 3.96
C CYS A 108 -2.80 -7.79 5.19
N VAL A 109 -3.43 -7.42 6.31
CA VAL A 109 -3.50 -8.28 7.51
C VAL A 109 -4.18 -9.60 7.17
N ILE A 110 -5.38 -9.57 6.59
CA ILE A 110 -6.11 -10.81 6.23
C ILE A 110 -5.30 -11.65 5.25
N GLY A 111 -4.75 -11.04 4.20
CA GLY A 111 -3.98 -11.74 3.19
C GLY A 111 -2.71 -12.39 3.77
N CYS A 112 -2.01 -11.69 4.66
CA CYS A 112 -0.85 -12.23 5.36
C CYS A 112 -1.23 -13.34 6.35
N THR A 113 -2.33 -13.19 7.10
CA THR A 113 -2.84 -14.23 8.01
C THR A 113 -3.23 -15.48 7.24
N LEU A 114 -3.96 -15.35 6.12
CA LEU A 114 -4.32 -16.49 5.27
C LEU A 114 -3.08 -17.13 4.64
N GLY A 115 -2.14 -16.34 4.13
CA GLY A 115 -0.89 -16.83 3.57
C GLY A 115 -0.05 -17.59 4.60
N LEU A 116 0.03 -17.07 5.83
CA LEU A 116 0.77 -17.68 6.92
C LEU A 116 0.08 -18.96 7.40
N TYR A 117 -1.24 -18.93 7.58
CA TYR A 117 -2.04 -20.11 7.92
C TYR A 117 -1.87 -21.23 6.88
N VAL A 118 -1.99 -20.94 5.58
CA VAL A 118 -1.78 -21.93 4.51
C VAL A 118 -0.35 -22.48 4.54
N THR A 119 0.64 -21.63 4.80
CA THR A 119 2.04 -22.08 4.89
C THR A 119 2.26 -22.99 6.11
N LEU A 120 1.74 -22.61 7.28
CA LEU A 120 1.90 -23.39 8.52
C LEU A 120 1.13 -24.72 8.47
N THR A 121 -0.09 -24.73 7.94
CA THR A 121 -0.87 -25.97 7.78
C THR A 121 -0.18 -26.97 6.84
N GLN A 122 0.50 -26.49 5.79
CA GLN A 122 1.36 -27.34 4.96
C GLN A 122 2.55 -27.92 5.74
N PHE A 123 3.16 -27.17 6.66
CA PHE A 123 4.27 -27.68 7.47
C PHE A 123 3.84 -28.67 8.56
N VAL A 124 2.68 -28.45 9.19
CA VAL A 124 2.25 -29.21 10.38
C VAL A 124 1.46 -30.47 10.00
N ASN A 125 0.54 -30.35 9.03
CA ASN A 125 -0.50 -31.38 8.80
C ASN A 125 -0.33 -32.17 7.49
N SER A 126 0.61 -31.80 6.61
CA SER A 126 0.77 -32.49 5.33
C SER A 126 1.76 -33.65 5.41
N VAL A 127 1.33 -34.83 4.92
CA VAL A 127 2.23 -35.98 4.72
C VAL A 127 3.22 -35.69 3.58
N GLU A 128 2.82 -34.87 2.62
CA GLU A 128 3.62 -34.42 1.49
C GLU A 128 3.66 -32.89 1.46
N ILE A 129 4.84 -32.33 1.74
CA ILE A 129 5.05 -30.89 1.74
C ILE A 129 5.09 -30.37 0.31
N SER A 130 4.09 -29.58 -0.09
CA SER A 130 4.10 -28.92 -1.40
C SER A 130 4.96 -27.65 -1.38
N PHE A 131 6.19 -27.75 -1.90
CA PHE A 131 7.10 -26.60 -2.01
C PHE A 131 6.49 -25.40 -2.73
N LEU A 132 5.66 -25.66 -3.76
CA LEU A 132 5.00 -24.62 -4.54
C LEU A 132 4.03 -23.80 -3.68
N VAL A 133 3.24 -24.46 -2.82
CA VAL A 133 2.28 -23.77 -1.94
C VAL A 133 3.01 -22.89 -0.92
N ILE A 134 4.09 -23.41 -0.32
CA ILE A 134 4.93 -22.65 0.61
C ILE A 134 5.55 -21.44 -0.09
N ALA A 135 6.11 -21.63 -1.29
CA ALA A 135 6.71 -20.55 -2.05
C ALA A 135 5.68 -19.45 -2.39
N ILE A 136 4.47 -19.83 -2.82
CA ILE A 136 3.39 -18.86 -3.10
C ILE A 136 2.98 -18.12 -1.83
N GLY A 137 2.79 -18.83 -0.71
CA GLY A 137 2.43 -18.22 0.58
C GLY A 137 3.47 -17.20 1.03
N PHE A 138 4.75 -17.58 0.99
CA PHE A 138 5.86 -16.71 1.39
C PHE A 138 6.00 -15.48 0.48
N VAL A 139 5.96 -15.67 -0.85
CA VAL A 139 5.99 -14.57 -1.82
C VAL A 139 4.79 -13.63 -1.63
N GLY A 140 3.61 -14.18 -1.34
CA GLY A 140 2.40 -13.41 -1.05
C GLY A 140 2.58 -12.51 0.18
N ILE A 141 3.00 -13.08 1.31
CA ILE A 141 3.26 -12.35 2.56
C ILE A 141 4.30 -11.24 2.32
N LEU A 142 5.41 -11.57 1.66
CA LEU A 142 6.48 -10.60 1.39
C LEU A 142 6.01 -9.47 0.47
N THR A 143 5.23 -9.79 -0.57
CA THR A 143 4.70 -8.77 -1.48
C THR A 143 3.73 -7.83 -0.78
N LEU A 144 2.81 -8.36 0.04
CA LEU A 144 1.83 -7.55 0.79
C LEU A 144 2.53 -6.65 1.82
N GLY A 145 3.49 -7.20 2.59
CA GLY A 145 4.25 -6.42 3.57
C GLY A 145 5.11 -5.33 2.94
N LEU A 146 5.78 -5.60 1.82
CA LEU A 146 6.56 -4.59 1.10
C LEU A 146 5.66 -3.49 0.52
N THR A 147 4.50 -3.84 -0.02
CA THR A 147 3.56 -2.87 -0.59
C THR A 147 3.08 -1.92 0.50
N GLU A 148 2.66 -2.45 1.65
CA GLU A 148 2.22 -1.66 2.80
C GLU A 148 3.33 -0.74 3.32
N SER A 149 4.54 -1.27 3.52
CA SER A 149 5.69 -0.48 3.96
C SER A 149 6.04 0.64 2.97
N ALA A 150 5.93 0.39 1.66
CA ALA A 150 6.19 1.38 0.62
C ALA A 150 5.15 2.51 0.66
N THR A 151 3.86 2.17 0.70
CA THR A 151 2.77 3.15 0.76
C THR A 151 2.91 4.06 1.97
N PHE A 152 3.17 3.50 3.16
CA PHE A 152 3.40 4.32 4.36
C PHE A 152 4.63 5.24 4.23
N SER A 153 5.72 4.73 3.66
CA SER A 153 6.95 5.50 3.47
C SER A 153 6.76 6.70 2.54
N PHE A 154 6.03 6.51 1.43
CA PHE A 154 5.76 7.59 0.47
C PHE A 154 4.86 8.67 1.05
N ILE A 155 3.78 8.30 1.74
CA ILE A 155 2.90 9.25 2.44
C ILE A 155 3.71 10.06 3.46
N ALA A 156 4.57 9.40 4.25
CA ALA A 156 5.42 10.06 5.23
C ALA A 156 6.43 11.03 4.58
N LEU A 157 7.05 10.65 3.46
CA LEU A 157 7.97 11.50 2.70
C LEU A 157 7.28 12.73 2.11
N GLY A 158 6.10 12.56 1.49
CA GLY A 158 5.31 13.66 0.94
C GLY A 158 4.91 14.67 2.02
N ALA A 159 4.48 14.17 3.18
CA ALA A 159 4.14 15.02 4.33
C ALA A 159 5.35 15.79 4.88
N LYS A 160 6.50 15.11 5.00
CA LYS A 160 7.75 15.74 5.43
C LYS A 160 8.17 16.86 4.48
N ALA A 161 8.14 16.60 3.16
CA ALA A 161 8.51 17.57 2.15
C ALA A 161 7.60 18.81 2.19
N SER A 162 6.29 18.63 2.36
CA SER A 162 5.36 19.75 2.46
C SER A 162 5.55 20.58 3.74
N LYS A 163 5.74 19.93 4.90
CA LYS A 163 6.07 20.63 6.16
C LYS A 163 7.37 21.42 6.03
N GLU A 164 8.39 20.84 5.41
CA GLU A 164 9.68 21.47 5.18
C GLU A 164 9.59 22.68 4.23
N PHE A 165 8.78 22.58 3.17
CA PHE A 165 8.51 23.70 2.26
C PHE A 165 7.93 24.91 3.00
N ILE A 166 6.91 24.70 3.84
CA ILE A 166 6.29 25.78 4.62
C ILE A 166 7.28 26.36 5.63
N ALA A 167 8.03 25.51 6.33
CA ALA A 167 9.02 25.93 7.32
C ALA A 167 10.12 26.80 6.69
N ARG A 168 10.69 26.37 5.54
CA ARG A 168 11.73 27.13 4.83
C ARG A 168 11.20 28.45 4.28
N ASN A 169 10.02 28.46 3.66
CA ASN A 169 9.40 29.70 3.17
C ASN A 169 9.10 30.68 4.31
N LYS A 170 8.66 30.18 5.48
CA LYS A 170 8.42 31.00 6.67
C LYS A 170 9.71 31.66 7.16
N GLN A 171 10.84 30.97 7.12
CA GLN A 171 12.15 31.50 7.52
C GLN A 171 12.69 32.56 6.54
N MET A 172 12.53 32.35 5.23
CA MET A 172 13.05 33.28 4.22
C MET A 172 12.26 34.58 4.16
N ASN A 173 10.94 34.51 4.39
CA ASN A 173 10.04 35.66 4.24
C ASN A 173 9.67 36.31 5.59
N LEU A 174 10.55 36.23 6.60
CA LEU A 174 10.30 36.82 7.92
C LEU A 174 10.19 38.34 7.90
N ARG A 175 10.73 39.02 6.89
CA ARG A 175 10.75 40.49 6.82
C ARG A 175 9.42 41.08 6.34
N ASP A 176 8.75 40.43 5.40
CA ASP A 176 7.49 40.92 4.84
C ASP A 176 6.28 40.40 5.64
N LYS A 177 5.42 41.33 6.10
CA LYS A 177 4.19 41.03 6.84
C LYS A 177 3.13 40.37 5.95
N TYR A 178 3.04 40.77 4.68
CA TYR A 178 2.10 40.20 3.72
C TYR A 178 2.46 38.75 3.41
N GLN A 179 3.72 38.48 3.05
CA GLN A 179 4.19 37.12 2.74
C GLN A 179 4.03 36.18 3.95
N ARG A 180 4.30 36.66 5.17
CA ARG A 180 4.03 35.87 6.39
C ARG A 180 2.57 35.47 6.54
N LYS A 181 1.63 36.40 6.29
CA LYS A 181 0.20 36.08 6.34
C LYS A 181 -0.18 35.05 5.28
N VAL A 182 0.32 35.21 4.06
CA VAL A 182 0.09 34.24 2.97
C VAL A 182 0.61 32.86 3.36
N ILE A 183 1.86 32.74 3.83
CA ILE A 183 2.45 31.45 4.24
C ILE A 183 1.70 30.85 5.43
N ALA A 184 1.30 31.66 6.42
CA ALA A 184 0.53 31.19 7.57
C ALA A 184 -0.85 30.66 7.17
N SER A 185 -1.42 31.15 6.06
CA SER A 185 -2.67 30.64 5.50
C SER A 185 -2.50 29.39 4.63
N LEU A 186 -1.26 29.04 4.24
CA LEU A 186 -1.00 27.80 3.53
C LEU A 186 -1.10 26.65 4.52
N LEU A 187 -2.02 25.75 4.22
CA LEU A 187 -2.06 24.45 4.87
C LEU A 187 -1.00 23.55 4.23
N PRO A 188 -0.36 22.65 5.01
CA PRO A 188 0.44 21.58 4.45
C PRO A 188 -0.36 20.87 3.37
N ASN A 189 0.29 20.66 2.23
CA ASN A 189 -0.32 20.02 1.08
C ASN A 189 -0.36 18.49 1.20
N SER A 190 -0.33 17.99 2.44
CA SER A 190 -0.43 16.59 2.77
C SER A 190 -1.89 16.22 2.99
N ILE A 191 -2.29 15.07 2.44
CA ILE A 191 -3.57 14.40 2.69
C ILE A 191 -3.87 14.44 4.19
N ASN A 192 -5.11 14.81 4.51
CA ASN A 192 -5.64 15.25 5.81
C ASN A 192 -4.79 14.89 7.06
N LEU A 193 -4.35 15.93 7.78
CA LEU A 193 -3.49 15.86 8.97
C LEU A 193 -4.05 15.01 10.12
N GLU A 194 -5.31 14.62 10.09
CA GLU A 194 -5.92 13.75 11.10
C GLU A 194 -5.37 12.32 11.00
N VAL A 195 -5.34 11.75 9.79
CA VAL A 195 -4.62 10.50 9.45
C VAL A 195 -3.12 10.67 9.70
N LEU A 196 -2.60 11.87 9.42
CA LEU A 196 -1.20 12.21 9.58
C LEU A 196 -0.77 12.42 11.04
N SER A 197 -1.67 12.76 11.95
CA SER A 197 -1.38 12.92 13.39
C SER A 197 -1.20 11.55 14.05
N SER A 198 -1.99 10.56 13.60
CA SER A 198 -1.78 9.14 13.87
C SER A 198 -0.51 8.59 13.22
N LEU A 199 -0.05 9.17 12.10
CA LEU A 199 1.23 8.84 11.45
C LEU A 199 2.45 9.56 12.04
N ASP A 200 2.32 10.77 12.59
CA ASP A 200 3.42 11.51 13.24
C ASP A 200 3.76 10.88 14.61
N THR A 201 2.76 10.28 15.28
CA THR A 201 2.98 9.37 16.42
C THR A 201 3.64 8.06 15.99
N LEU A 202 3.39 7.61 14.75
CA LEU A 202 3.98 6.41 14.14
C LEU A 202 5.45 6.63 13.73
N ARG A 203 5.77 7.82 13.21
CA ARG A 203 7.10 8.18 12.70
C ARG A 203 8.10 8.57 13.80
N ASN A 204 7.65 9.19 14.89
CA ASN A 204 8.56 9.66 15.95
C ASN A 204 8.95 8.57 16.99
N GLY A 205 8.53 7.32 16.81
CA GLY A 205 9.01 6.22 17.68
C GLY A 205 8.62 4.80 17.27
N ILE A 206 8.01 4.58 16.10
CA ILE A 206 7.23 3.35 15.84
C ILE A 206 7.46 2.73 14.43
N ASP A 207 8.39 3.19 13.58
CA ASP A 207 8.61 2.55 12.26
C ASP A 207 8.83 1.02 12.37
N MET A 208 9.63 0.58 13.35
CA MET A 208 9.77 -0.85 13.65
C MET A 208 8.59 -1.39 14.47
N LYS A 209 8.10 -0.63 15.45
CA LYS A 209 7.09 -1.13 16.40
C LYS A 209 5.73 -1.35 15.77
N TYR A 210 5.34 -0.57 14.75
CA TYR A 210 4.09 -0.78 14.02
C TYR A 210 4.19 -1.99 13.11
N PHE A 211 5.29 -2.11 12.36
CA PHE A 211 5.55 -3.29 11.55
C PHE A 211 5.61 -4.55 12.42
N LEU A 212 6.31 -4.49 13.57
CA LEU A 212 6.32 -5.56 14.55
C LEU A 212 4.92 -5.82 15.12
N ASN A 213 4.14 -4.82 15.49
CA ASN A 213 2.75 -5.00 15.95
C ASN A 213 1.81 -5.53 14.86
N PHE A 214 2.11 -5.27 13.59
CA PHE A 214 1.40 -5.85 12.46
C PHE A 214 1.75 -7.34 12.36
N LEU A 215 3.05 -7.69 12.39
CA LEU A 215 3.50 -9.07 12.41
C LEU A 215 2.98 -9.84 13.63
N ASP A 216 2.95 -9.19 14.80
CA ASP A 216 2.44 -9.73 16.06
C ASP A 216 0.94 -10.02 15.93
N ARG A 217 0.16 -9.07 15.38
CA ARG A 217 -1.27 -9.30 15.09
C ARG A 217 -1.51 -10.42 14.10
N VAL A 218 -0.71 -10.49 13.02
CA VAL A 218 -0.82 -11.56 12.03
C VAL A 218 -0.47 -12.91 12.69
N ALA A 219 0.57 -12.96 13.52
CA ALA A 219 0.99 -14.16 14.25
C ALA A 219 -0.07 -14.60 15.26
N ASP A 220 -0.56 -13.70 16.12
CA ASP A 220 -1.58 -13.97 17.14
C ASP A 220 -2.89 -14.48 16.53
N LEU A 221 -3.37 -13.84 15.45
CA LEU A 221 -4.56 -14.30 14.73
C LEU A 221 -4.33 -15.69 14.14
N THR A 222 -3.15 -15.94 13.56
CA THR A 222 -2.83 -17.23 12.96
C THR A 222 -2.75 -18.33 14.02
N ILE A 223 -2.10 -18.07 15.16
CA ILE A 223 -2.02 -19.00 16.29
C ILE A 223 -3.42 -19.30 16.84
N THR A 224 -4.26 -18.27 17.00
CA THR A 224 -5.63 -18.43 17.48
C THR A 224 -6.44 -19.35 16.57
N ILE A 225 -6.34 -19.18 15.25
CA ILE A 225 -7.01 -20.04 14.27
C ILE A 225 -6.47 -21.47 14.35
N LEU A 226 -5.14 -21.65 14.44
CA LEU A 226 -4.52 -22.98 14.53
C LEU A 226 -4.87 -23.74 15.81
N LEU A 227 -5.09 -23.06 16.93
CA LEU A 227 -5.45 -23.69 18.21
C LEU A 227 -6.93 -24.06 18.33
N GLN A 228 -7.78 -23.61 17.40
CA GLN A 228 -9.21 -23.93 17.37
C GLN A 228 -9.54 -25.18 16.54
N GLU A 229 -8.61 -25.68 15.74
CA GLU A 229 -8.70 -26.96 15.02
C GLU A 229 -8.21 -28.14 15.87
#